data_AF-A0A0D6AGA3-F1
#
_entry.id   AF-A0A0D6AGA3-F1
#
_cell.length_a   1.000
_cell.length_b   1.000
_cell.length_c   1.000
_cell.angle_alpha   90.00
_cell.angle_beta   90.00
_cell.angle_gamma   90.00
#
_symmetry.space_group_name_H-M   'P 1'
#
loop_
_entity.id
_entity.type
_entity.pdbx_description
1 polymer ?
#
loop_
_entity_poly.entity_id
_entity_poly.type
_entity_poly.pdbx_seq_one_letter_code
_entity_poly.pdbx_strand_id
1 'polypeptide(L)'
;MLNSKIILTVVNLSLFTFSLSVFASKSFAQSSKPIFNQQQCIQGFVKEGLKTEQASVWCNFKQECLVRSQKEGLPPEAAKSVCDCSIKEFRKRYATEKFREISRQADSNSKVGRQLREVGEKCFEDILFE
;
A
#
# COMPACT_ATOMS: atom_id res chain seq x y z
N MET A 1 -40.01 0.09 -61.55
CA MET A 1 -40.54 -0.81 -60.49
C MET A 1 -40.57 0.00 -59.20
N LEU A 2 -41.63 0.73 -58.90
CA LEU A 2 -42.92 0.33 -58.30
C LEU A 2 -42.81 -0.12 -56.84
N ASN A 3 -43.53 0.62 -55.98
CA ASN A 3 -44.11 0.30 -54.65
C ASN A 3 -43.17 0.23 -53.43
N SER A 4 -43.35 1.08 -52.40
CA SER A 4 -44.48 1.30 -51.48
C SER A 4 -44.52 0.26 -50.34
N LYS A 5 -44.33 0.69 -49.09
CA LYS A 5 -45.38 0.72 -48.05
C LYS A 5 -44.90 1.25 -46.69
N ILE A 6 -45.80 2.06 -46.12
CA ILE A 6 -45.94 2.62 -44.77
C ILE A 6 -46.08 1.53 -43.70
N ILE A 7 -45.52 1.72 -42.49
CA ILE A 7 -46.14 1.29 -41.20
C ILE A 7 -45.81 2.29 -40.08
N LEU A 8 -46.87 2.72 -39.37
CA LEU A 8 -46.95 3.63 -38.22
C LEU A 8 -46.86 2.89 -36.87
N THR A 9 -46.53 3.67 -35.80
CA THR A 9 -46.86 3.47 -34.35
C THR A 9 -46.18 2.30 -33.62
N VAL A 10 -45.76 2.39 -32.35
CA VAL A 10 -46.55 2.64 -31.12
C VAL A 10 -45.69 3.24 -29.99
N VAL A 11 -46.29 4.14 -29.21
CA VAL A 11 -45.86 4.72 -27.92
C VAL A 11 -45.65 3.63 -26.87
N ASN A 12 -44.57 3.70 -26.07
CA ASN A 12 -44.55 3.02 -24.77
C ASN A 12 -44.05 3.98 -23.68
N LEU A 13 -45.04 4.51 -22.95
CA LEU A 13 -44.89 5.37 -21.79
C LEU A 13 -44.59 4.47 -20.58
N SER A 14 -43.32 4.34 -20.19
CA SER A 14 -42.97 3.66 -18.93
C SER A 14 -42.81 4.68 -17.82
N LEU A 15 -43.88 4.84 -17.04
CA LEU A 15 -43.89 5.48 -15.73
C LEU A 15 -43.09 4.61 -14.75
N PHE A 16 -41.85 5.00 -14.44
CA PHE A 16 -41.14 4.43 -13.29
C PHE A 16 -41.41 5.27 -12.05
N THR A 17 -42.17 4.67 -11.13
CA THR A 17 -42.42 5.17 -9.79
C THR A 17 -41.12 5.15 -8.98
N PHE A 18 -40.73 6.32 -8.45
CA PHE A 18 -39.64 6.45 -7.49
C PHE A 18 -40.08 5.87 -6.14
N SER A 19 -39.62 4.68 -5.80
CA SER A 19 -39.67 4.18 -4.42
C SER A 19 -38.63 4.94 -3.58
N LEU A 20 -39.08 5.88 -2.74
CA LEU A 20 -38.24 6.45 -1.67
C LEU A 20 -38.00 5.38 -0.60
N SER A 21 -36.89 4.68 -0.70
CA SER A 21 -36.33 3.94 0.43
C SER A 21 -35.54 4.90 1.31
N VAL A 22 -36.13 5.28 2.45
CA VAL A 22 -35.43 5.94 3.55
C VAL A 22 -34.44 4.95 4.15
N PHE A 23 -33.21 4.94 3.64
CA PHE A 23 -32.10 4.27 4.29
C PHE A 23 -31.54 5.22 5.35
N ALA A 24 -31.91 4.95 6.61
CA ALA A 24 -31.26 5.54 7.78
C ALA A 24 -29.75 5.33 7.67
N SER A 25 -29.01 6.42 7.41
CA SER A 25 -27.56 6.40 7.32
C SER A 25 -27.01 6.24 8.73
N LYS A 26 -26.84 4.99 9.18
CA LYS A 26 -25.84 4.71 10.22
C LYS A 26 -24.50 5.10 9.59
N SER A 27 -23.96 6.25 10.00
CA SER A 27 -22.58 6.62 9.71
C SER A 27 -21.69 5.51 10.27
N PHE A 28 -21.28 4.59 9.41
CA PHE A 28 -20.14 3.75 9.67
C PHE A 28 -18.93 4.68 9.63
N ALA A 29 -18.34 4.95 10.79
CA ALA A 29 -16.95 5.38 10.88
C ALA A 29 -16.08 4.23 10.34
N GLN A 30 -15.99 4.10 9.02
CA GLN A 30 -15.18 3.11 8.36
C GLN A 30 -13.73 3.57 8.46
N SER A 31 -13.06 3.17 9.54
CA SER A 31 -11.60 3.19 9.63
C SER A 31 -11.08 2.16 8.63
N SER A 32 -11.02 2.57 7.37
CA SER A 32 -10.37 1.81 6.31
C SER A 32 -8.88 1.78 6.65
N LYS A 33 -8.42 0.69 7.28
CA LYS A 33 -7.00 0.39 7.39
C LYS A 33 -6.40 0.51 5.98
N PRO A 34 -5.40 1.38 5.75
CA PRO A 34 -4.83 1.55 4.43
C PRO A 34 -4.24 0.21 3.97
N ILE A 35 -4.77 -0.33 2.88
CA ILE A 35 -4.25 -1.53 2.23
C ILE A 35 -2.95 -1.11 1.54
N PHE A 36 -1.83 -1.75 1.88
CA PHE A 36 -0.55 -1.49 1.23
C PHE A 36 -0.66 -1.77 -0.26
N ASN A 37 -0.48 -0.74 -1.09
CA ASN A 37 -0.54 -0.88 -2.54
C ASN A 37 0.85 -1.18 -3.11
N GLN A 38 1.11 -2.46 -3.38
CA GLN A 38 2.38 -2.94 -3.89
C GLN A 38 2.78 -2.25 -5.20
N GLN A 39 1.83 -2.08 -6.13
CA GLN A 39 2.10 -1.47 -7.44
C GLN A 39 2.49 0.00 -7.29
N GLN A 40 1.78 0.77 -6.46
CA GLN A 40 2.12 2.17 -6.19
C GLN A 40 3.50 2.29 -5.54
N CYS A 41 3.84 1.41 -4.61
CA CYS A 41 5.18 1.37 -4.02
C CYS A 41 6.26 1.13 -5.08
N ILE A 42 6.08 0.13 -5.96
CA ILE A 42 7.06 -0.20 -7.00
C ILE A 42 7.26 0.99 -7.93
N GLN A 43 6.17 1.63 -8.36
CA GLN A 43 6.24 2.81 -9.23
C GLN A 43 6.96 3.99 -8.54
N GLY A 44 6.84 4.13 -7.22
CA GLY A 44 7.59 5.12 -6.43
C GLY A 44 9.10 4.91 -6.56
N PHE A 45 9.59 3.70 -6.27
CA PHE A 45 11.02 3.42 -6.37
C PHE A 45 11.55 3.43 -7.81
N VAL A 46 10.74 3.04 -8.79
CA VAL A 46 11.12 3.13 -10.21
C VAL A 46 11.32 4.60 -10.63
N LYS A 47 10.46 5.51 -10.18
CA LYS A 47 10.65 6.96 -10.39
C LYS A 47 11.93 7.49 -9.75
N GLU A 48 12.40 6.86 -8.68
CA GLU A 48 13.68 7.15 -8.02
C GLU A 48 14.89 6.47 -8.70
N GLY A 49 14.70 5.83 -9.86
CA GLY A 49 15.76 5.26 -10.68
C GLY A 49 16.07 3.78 -10.42
N LEU A 50 15.26 3.07 -9.62
CA LEU A 50 15.44 1.63 -9.44
C LEU A 50 14.82 0.83 -10.59
N LYS A 51 15.43 -0.31 -10.90
CA LYS A 51 14.77 -1.32 -11.75
C LYS A 51 13.57 -1.92 -11.03
N THR A 52 12.55 -2.35 -11.77
CA THR A 52 11.33 -2.97 -11.20
C THR A 52 11.62 -4.10 -10.21
N GLU A 53 12.59 -4.98 -10.53
CA GLU A 53 12.96 -6.08 -9.63
C GLU A 53 13.61 -5.60 -8.33
N GLN A 54 14.40 -4.53 -8.40
CA GLN A 54 15.00 -3.93 -7.22
C GLN A 54 13.93 -3.22 -6.38
N ALA A 55 13.03 -2.47 -7.04
CA ALA A 55 11.89 -1.82 -6.39
C ALA A 55 11.01 -2.83 -5.64
N SER A 56 10.78 -4.02 -6.21
CA SER A 56 10.02 -5.10 -5.58
C SER A 56 10.63 -5.54 -4.25
N VAL A 57 11.96 -5.65 -4.14
CA VAL A 57 12.64 -5.99 -2.87
C VAL A 57 12.32 -4.99 -1.77
N TRP A 58 12.44 -3.69 -2.09
CA TRP A 58 12.18 -2.63 -1.11
C TRP A 58 10.70 -2.53 -0.74
N CYS A 59 9.78 -2.78 -1.68
CA CYS A 59 8.35 -2.80 -1.39
C CYS A 59 7.92 -3.98 -0.54
N ASN A 60 8.48 -5.17 -0.77
CA ASN A 60 8.24 -6.33 0.08
C ASN A 60 8.72 -6.05 1.51
N PHE A 61 9.93 -5.51 1.66
CA PHE A 61 10.42 -5.09 2.96
C PHE A 61 9.52 -4.04 3.61
N LYS A 62 9.08 -3.02 2.85
CA LYS A 62 8.18 -1.98 3.36
C LYS A 62 6.88 -2.58 3.89
N GLN A 63 6.27 -3.49 3.14
CA GLN A 63 5.05 -4.16 3.55
C GLN A 63 5.24 -4.96 4.84
N GLU A 64 6.30 -5.77 4.92
CA GLU A 64 6.62 -6.56 6.11
C GLU A 64 6.91 -5.67 7.32
N CYS A 65 7.67 -4.60 7.12
CA CYS A 65 7.98 -3.62 8.15
C CYS A 65 6.71 -2.95 8.69
N LEU A 66 5.78 -2.54 7.82
CA LEU A 66 4.52 -1.91 8.23
C LEU A 66 3.67 -2.86 9.08
N VAL A 67 3.54 -4.11 8.65
CA VAL A 67 2.79 -5.15 9.37
C VAL A 67 3.41 -5.40 10.74
N ARG A 68 4.74 -5.58 10.78
CA ARG A 68 5.47 -5.83 12.03
C ARG A 68 5.36 -4.65 12.98
N SER A 69 5.65 -3.44 12.52
CA SER A 69 5.62 -2.22 13.35
C SER A 69 4.24 -1.97 13.97
N GLN A 70 3.17 -2.15 13.18
CA GLN A 70 1.81 -2.03 13.70
C GLN A 70 1.46 -3.14 14.68
N LYS A 71 1.95 -4.37 14.47
CA LYS A 71 1.78 -5.48 15.41
C LYS A 71 2.48 -5.21 16.75
N GLU A 72 3.62 -4.52 16.73
CA GLU A 72 4.33 -4.06 17.92
C GLU A 72 3.69 -2.81 18.58
N GLY A 73 2.55 -2.34 18.06
CA GLY A 73 1.75 -1.27 18.67
C GLY A 73 1.96 0.12 18.11
N LEU A 74 2.77 0.30 17.06
CA LEU A 74 2.93 1.62 16.44
C LEU A 74 1.65 2.00 15.68
N PRO A 75 1.16 3.25 15.83
CA PRO A 75 0.07 3.74 14.99
C PRO A 75 0.49 3.77 13.51
N PRO A 76 -0.45 3.68 12.55
CA PRO A 76 -0.13 3.54 11.13
C PRO A 76 0.87 4.58 10.58
N GLU A 77 0.74 5.84 10.98
CA GLU A 77 1.64 6.91 10.52
C GLU A 77 3.04 6.82 11.13
N ALA A 78 3.16 6.44 12.40
CA ALA A 78 4.46 6.20 13.02
C ALA A 78 5.14 4.97 12.40
N ALA A 79 4.39 3.88 12.19
CA ALA A 79 4.88 2.69 11.51
C ALA A 79 5.37 3.03 10.09
N LYS A 80 4.62 3.84 9.35
CA LYS A 80 5.04 4.32 8.03
C LYS A 80 6.34 5.12 8.11
N SER A 81 6.45 6.04 9.06
CA SER A 81 7.64 6.88 9.25
C SER A 81 8.88 6.05 9.60
N VAL A 82 8.76 5.08 10.53
CA VAL A 82 9.85 4.15 10.88
C VAL A 82 10.30 3.35 9.66
N CYS A 83 9.36 2.81 8.89
CA CYS A 83 9.68 1.98 7.72
C CYS A 83 10.31 2.79 6.58
N ASP A 84 9.82 4.01 6.34
CA ASP A 84 10.40 4.92 5.34
C ASP A 84 11.82 5.36 5.72
N CYS A 85 12.04 5.71 6.99
CA CYS A 85 13.38 5.99 7.54
C CYS A 85 14.30 4.78 7.39
N SER A 86 13.83 3.59 7.77
CA SER A 86 14.64 2.36 7.71
C SER A 86 15.08 2.04 6.29
N ILE A 87 14.17 2.15 5.30
CA ILE A 87 14.51 1.96 3.89
C ILE A 87 15.58 2.96 3.43
N LYS A 88 15.44 4.23 3.81
CA LYS A 88 16.42 5.27 3.48
C LYS A 88 17.79 4.92 4.07
N GLU A 89 17.85 4.48 5.32
CA GLU A 89 19.09 4.07 5.97
C GLU A 89 19.71 2.82 5.32
N PHE A 90 18.92 1.80 5.01
CA PHE A 90 19.42 0.59 4.36
C PHE A 90 19.92 0.84 2.94
N ARG A 91 19.26 1.71 2.17
CA ARG A 91 19.71 2.07 0.81
C ARG A 91 21.04 2.84 0.79
N LYS A 92 21.39 3.53 1.87
CA LYS A 92 22.73 4.15 2.03
C LYS A 92 23.81 3.11 2.32
N ARG A 93 23.45 1.99 2.97
CA ARG A 93 24.41 0.98 3.48
C ARG A 93 24.58 -0.21 2.52
N TYR A 94 23.54 -0.55 1.76
CA TYR A 94 23.49 -1.79 1.00
C TYR A 94 22.95 -1.56 -0.42
N ALA A 95 23.60 -2.20 -1.40
CA ALA A 95 22.98 -2.45 -2.68
C ALA A 95 21.76 -3.37 -2.52
N THR A 96 20.77 -3.25 -3.39
CA THR A 96 19.50 -3.99 -3.28
C THR A 96 19.69 -5.51 -3.15
N GLU A 97 20.59 -6.12 -3.91
CA GLU A 97 20.82 -7.57 -3.83
C GLU A 97 21.47 -7.97 -2.50
N LYS A 98 22.38 -7.15 -1.98
CA LYS A 98 22.96 -7.40 -0.66
C LYS A 98 21.91 -7.25 0.44
N PHE A 99 21.05 -6.25 0.33
CA PHE A 99 19.93 -6.06 1.25
C PHE A 99 18.97 -7.26 1.22
N ARG A 100 18.61 -7.76 0.03
CA ARG A 100 17.78 -8.95 -0.14
C ARG A 100 18.38 -10.16 0.58
N GLU A 101 19.69 -10.35 0.46
CA GLU A 101 20.41 -11.45 1.11
C GLU A 101 20.37 -11.34 2.64
N ILE A 102 20.74 -10.19 3.21
CA ILE A 102 20.80 -10.01 4.66
C ILE A 102 19.39 -10.05 5.29
N SER A 103 18.38 -9.49 4.62
CA SER A 103 17.00 -9.50 5.13
C SER A 103 16.45 -10.93 5.24
N ARG A 104 16.83 -11.84 4.33
CA ARG A 104 16.48 -13.27 4.42
C ARG A 104 17.19 -14.00 5.56
N GLN A 105 18.35 -13.50 5.98
CA GLN A 105 19.12 -14.09 7.08
C GLN A 105 18.70 -13.55 8.45
N ALA A 106 17.90 -12.49 8.51
CA ALA A 106 17.58 -11.79 9.76
C ALA A 106 16.96 -12.70 10.83
N ASP A 107 16.13 -13.66 10.43
CA ASP A 107 15.43 -14.56 11.34
C ASP A 107 16.31 -15.73 11.82
N SER A 108 17.34 -16.12 11.05
CA SER A 108 18.20 -17.27 11.34
C SER A 108 19.61 -16.89 11.80
N ASN A 109 20.04 -15.65 11.58
CA ASN A 109 21.33 -15.11 11.97
C ASN A 109 21.13 -13.95 12.93
N SER A 110 21.30 -14.21 14.23
CA SER A 110 21.05 -13.23 15.30
C SER A 110 21.91 -11.97 15.20
N LYS A 111 23.11 -12.05 14.60
CA LYS A 111 23.96 -10.88 14.36
C LYS A 111 23.34 -9.98 13.29
N VAL A 112 22.86 -10.56 12.20
CA VAL A 112 22.19 -9.82 11.12
C VAL A 112 20.86 -9.25 11.61
N GLY A 113 20.06 -10.06 12.32
CA GLY A 113 18.82 -9.60 12.93
C GLY A 113 19.02 -8.40 13.85
N ARG A 114 20.08 -8.42 14.68
CA ARG A 114 20.45 -7.27 15.53
C ARG A 114 20.81 -6.03 14.72
N GLN A 115 21.64 -6.16 13.69
CA GLN A 115 22.03 -5.03 12.84
C GLN A 115 20.84 -4.36 12.15
N LEU A 116 19.87 -5.15 11.66
CA LEU A 116 18.66 -4.58 11.07
C LEU A 116 17.76 -3.94 12.12
N ARG A 117 17.68 -4.54 13.32
CA ARG A 117 16.91 -4.00 14.44
C ARG A 117 17.47 -2.67 14.95
N GLU A 118 18.78 -2.53 15.07
CA GLU A 118 19.44 -1.26 15.47
C GLU A 118 19.08 -0.10 14.54
N VAL A 119 18.91 -0.36 13.24
CA VAL A 119 18.43 0.66 12.29
C VAL A 119 16.97 1.04 12.57
N GLY A 120 16.12 0.05 12.81
CA GLY A 120 14.71 0.29 13.15
C GLY A 120 14.55 1.05 14.47
N GLU A 121 15.33 0.69 15.50
CA GLU A 121 15.35 1.37 16.81
C GLU A 121 15.81 2.82 16.65
N LYS A 122 16.91 3.08 15.93
CA LYS A 122 17.34 4.45 15.62
C LYS A 122 16.25 5.26 14.91
N CYS A 123 15.65 4.69 13.87
CA CYS A 123 14.57 5.35 13.13
C CYS A 123 13.31 5.58 13.97
N PHE A 124 13.07 4.77 14.99
CA PHE A 124 11.99 4.97 15.95
C PHE A 124 12.31 6.08 16.95
N GLU A 125 13.54 6.11 17.48
CA GLU A 125 14.02 7.18 18.34
C GLU A 125 13.94 8.55 17.66
N ASP A 126 14.34 8.64 16.39
CA ASP A 126 14.26 9.88 15.61
C ASP A 126 12.82 10.45 15.57
N ILE A 127 11.77 9.60 15.55
CA ILE A 127 10.37 10.04 15.54
C ILE A 127 9.87 10.47 16.93
N LEU A 128 10.45 9.96 18.01
CA LEU A 128 10.02 10.32 19.37
C LEU A 128 10.45 11.74 19.77
N PHE A 129 11.46 12.29 19.09
CA PHE A 129 12.05 13.58 19.39
C PHE A 129 11.86 14.63 18.29
N GLU A 130 11.00 14.36 17.30
CA GLU A 130 10.45 15.32 16.32
C GLU A 130 9.21 16.05 16.87
#